data_AF-A0A4Q7NGL8-F1
#
_entry.id   AF-A0A4Q7NGL8-F1
#
_cell.length_a   1.000
_cell.length_b   1.000
_cell.length_c   1.000
_cell.angle_alpha   90.00
_cell.angle_beta   90.00
_cell.angle_gamma   90.00
#
_symmetry.space_group_name_H-M   'P 1'
#
loop_
_entity.id
_entity.type
_entity.pdbx_description
1 polymer ?
#
loop_
_entity_poly.entity_id
_entity_poly.type
_entity_poly.pdbx_seq_one_letter_code
_entity_poly.pdbx_strand_id
1 'polypeptide(L)'
;MSGYMLEQVLYDLGTRRDAREAFAADAAGFLARYRLEPAQARMVVEFDVAQLQREGVSPLLTYGYWMMNAPSRTRASYLARLREAREEGAWQAS
;
A
#
# COMPACT_ATOMS: atom_id res chain seq x y z
N MET A 1 8.16 6.95 14.73
CA MET A 1 7.76 7.89 13.65
C MET A 1 7.93 7.22 12.28
N SER A 2 7.23 6.11 11.99
CA SER A 2 7.29 5.44 10.66
C SER A 2 5.92 5.33 9.97
N GLY A 3 4.81 5.31 10.70
CA GLY A 3 3.45 5.28 10.13
C GLY A 3 3.06 6.54 9.36
N TYR A 4 3.46 7.73 9.82
CA TYR A 4 3.09 9.00 9.17
C TYR A 4 3.59 9.10 7.71
N MET A 5 4.81 8.64 7.43
CA MET A 5 5.35 8.70 6.06
C MET A 5 4.69 7.67 5.13
N LEU A 6 4.32 6.50 5.66
CA LEU A 6 3.49 5.54 4.93
C LEU A 6 2.13 6.16 4.59
N GLU A 7 1.45 6.73 5.57
CA GLU A 7 0.15 7.39 5.34
C GLU A 7 0.24 8.52 4.32
N GLN A 8 1.32 9.32 4.37
CA GLN A 8 1.55 10.39 3.41
C GLN A 8 1.78 9.87 1.98
N VAL A 9 2.58 8.79 1.80
CA VAL A 9 2.74 8.12 0.50
C VAL A 9 1.41 7.65 -0.05
N LEU A 10 0.60 6.97 0.77
CA LEU A 10 -0.69 6.46 0.34
C LEU A 10 -1.67 7.59 0.01
N TYR A 11 -1.65 8.68 0.76
CA TYR A 11 -2.44 9.87 0.48
C TYR A 11 -2.07 10.48 -0.88
N ASP A 12 -0.78 10.71 -1.13
CA ASP A 12 -0.30 11.26 -2.40
C ASP A 12 -0.67 10.34 -3.57
N LEU A 13 -0.40 9.04 -3.47
CA LEU A 13 -0.74 8.07 -4.52
C LEU A 13 -2.26 7.93 -4.72
N GLY A 14 -3.06 8.15 -3.68
CA GLY A 14 -4.52 8.14 -3.76
C GLY A 14 -5.12 9.41 -4.37
N THR A 15 -4.49 10.58 -4.20
CA THR A 15 -5.13 11.87 -4.53
C THR A 15 -4.48 12.59 -5.70
N ARG A 16 -3.19 12.39 -5.94
CA ARG A 16 -2.40 13.20 -6.88
C ARG A 16 -2.01 12.44 -8.14
N ARG A 17 -2.33 13.00 -9.31
CA ARG A 17 -2.03 12.40 -10.61
C ARG A 17 -0.53 12.38 -10.89
N ASP A 18 0.14 13.50 -10.64
CA ASP A 18 1.60 13.65 -10.79
C ASP A 18 2.36 12.64 -9.92
N ALA A 19 1.88 12.38 -8.70
CA ALA A 19 2.48 11.37 -7.83
C ALA A 19 2.40 9.97 -8.43
N ARG A 20 1.24 9.59 -8.99
CA ARG A 20 1.05 8.29 -9.64
C ARG A 20 1.90 8.14 -10.90
N GLU A 21 2.00 9.18 -11.72
CA GLU A 21 2.84 9.16 -12.93
C GLU A 21 4.32 8.99 -12.55
N ALA A 22 4.80 9.73 -11.55
CA ALA A 22 6.16 9.59 -11.07
C ALA A 22 6.43 8.20 -10.45
N PHE A 23 5.48 7.66 -9.68
CA PHE A 23 5.59 6.31 -9.09
C PHE A 23 5.58 5.21 -10.15
N ALA A 24 4.76 5.33 -11.19
CA ALA A 24 4.73 4.37 -12.30
C ALA A 24 6.00 4.41 -13.15
N ALA A 25 6.64 5.58 -13.28
CA ALA A 25 7.89 5.74 -14.03
C ALA A 25 9.12 5.22 -13.25
N ASP A 26 9.21 5.53 -11.96
CA ASP A 26 10.28 5.07 -11.06
C ASP A 26 9.77 5.01 -9.62
N ALA A 27 9.29 3.83 -9.22
CA ALA A 27 8.76 3.60 -7.89
C ALA A 27 9.85 3.77 -6.81
N ALA A 28 11.08 3.32 -7.06
CA ALA A 28 12.17 3.39 -6.09
C ALA A 28 12.60 4.83 -5.86
N GLY A 29 12.84 5.59 -6.92
CA GLY A 29 13.15 7.02 -6.84
C GLY A 29 12.00 7.85 -6.28
N PHE A 30 10.75 7.50 -6.60
CA PHE A 30 9.58 8.12 -5.98
C PHE A 30 9.59 7.93 -4.46
N LEU A 31 9.70 6.69 -3.99
CA LEU A 31 9.60 6.34 -2.57
C LEU A 31 10.80 6.79 -1.73
N ALA A 32 11.99 6.95 -2.32
CA ALA A 32 13.18 7.47 -1.65
C ALA A 32 12.95 8.85 -1.00
N ARG A 33 11.97 9.62 -1.49
CA ARG A 33 11.58 10.93 -0.93
C ARG A 33 10.92 10.86 0.44
N TYR A 34 10.35 9.71 0.80
CA TYR A 34 9.51 9.53 2.00
C TYR A 34 10.25 8.88 3.16
N ARG A 35 11.55 8.58 3.02
CA ARG A 35 12.40 7.97 4.06
C ARG A 35 11.76 6.71 4.68
N LEU A 36 11.15 5.89 3.83
CA LEU A 36 10.57 4.61 4.24
C LEU A 36 11.67 3.58 4.51
N GLU A 37 11.45 2.71 5.48
CA GLU A 37 12.25 1.49 5.63
C GLU A 37 12.06 0.59 4.39
N PRO A 38 13.05 -0.24 4.01
CA PRO A 38 12.95 -1.11 2.84
C PRO A 38 11.68 -2.00 2.85
N ALA A 39 11.29 -2.51 4.02
CA ALA A 39 10.09 -3.31 4.18
C ALA A 39 8.81 -2.51 3.88
N GLN A 40 8.74 -1.25 4.32
CA GLN A 40 7.59 -0.37 4.09
C GLN A 40 7.47 0.01 2.61
N ALA A 41 8.59 0.33 1.96
CA ALA A 41 8.61 0.59 0.51
C ALA A 41 8.11 -0.62 -0.28
N ARG A 42 8.53 -1.82 0.11
CA ARG A 42 8.07 -3.08 -0.49
C ARG A 42 6.56 -3.27 -0.37
N MET A 43 5.98 -3.00 0.81
CA MET A 43 4.52 -3.11 0.99
C MET A 43 3.74 -2.21 0.03
N VAL A 44 4.24 -1.00 -0.24
CA VAL A 44 3.64 -0.08 -1.21
C VAL A 44 3.74 -0.66 -2.62
N VAL A 45 4.95 -1.05 -3.06
CA VAL A 45 5.16 -1.57 -4.42
C VAL A 45 4.36 -2.86 -4.69
N GLU A 46 4.25 -3.74 -3.71
CA GLU A 46 3.57 -5.04 -3.84
C GLU A 46 2.05 -4.97 -3.55
N PHE A 47 1.53 -3.78 -3.24
CA PHE A 47 0.14 -3.57 -2.83
C PHE A 47 -0.26 -4.40 -1.59
N ASP A 48 0.66 -4.62 -0.65
CA ASP A 48 0.39 -5.35 0.60
C ASP A 48 -0.43 -4.49 1.58
N VAL A 49 -1.67 -4.22 1.20
CA VAL A 49 -2.63 -3.43 1.97
C VAL A 49 -3.00 -4.07 3.31
N ALA A 50 -2.82 -5.39 3.44
CA ALA A 50 -3.04 -6.09 4.70
C ALA A 50 -1.92 -5.77 5.69
N GLN A 51 -0.66 -5.89 5.29
CA GLN A 51 0.45 -5.51 6.16
C GLN A 51 0.45 -4.00 6.45
N LEU A 52 0.14 -3.15 5.47
CA LEU A 52 0.00 -1.71 5.70
C LEU A 52 -1.02 -1.41 6.82
N GLN A 53 -2.18 -2.09 6.83
CA GLN A 53 -3.15 -1.95 7.92
C GLN A 53 -2.64 -2.52 9.25
N ARG A 54 -1.88 -3.63 9.25
CA ARG A 54 -1.24 -4.17 10.46
C ARG A 54 -0.19 -3.22 11.05
N GLU A 55 0.50 -2.45 10.21
CA GLU A 55 1.41 -1.36 10.60
C GLU A 55 0.68 -0.09 11.09
N GLY A 56 -0.66 -0.12 11.11
CA GLY A 56 -1.50 0.96 11.63
C GLY A 56 -1.92 2.02 10.59
N VAL A 57 -1.66 1.80 9.29
CA VAL A 57 -2.14 2.69 8.22
C VAL A 57 -3.67 2.63 8.14
N SER A 58 -4.31 3.79 8.03
CA SER A 58 -5.77 3.88 7.90
C SER A 58 -6.34 2.99 6.76
N PRO A 59 -7.42 2.21 7.02
CA PRO A 59 -8.14 1.46 5.99
C PRO A 59 -8.68 2.33 4.85
N LEU A 60 -8.96 3.62 5.11
CA LEU A 60 -9.41 4.55 4.07
C LEU A 60 -8.27 4.94 3.12
N LEU A 61 -7.05 5.11 3.64
CA LEU A 61 -5.87 5.40 2.82
C LEU A 61 -5.48 4.20 1.97
N THR A 62 -5.47 2.99 2.55
CA THR A 62 -5.20 1.75 1.79
C THR A 62 -6.26 1.50 0.72
N TYR A 63 -7.54 1.79 1.00
CA TYR A 63 -8.60 1.69 0.00
C TYR A 63 -8.45 2.71 -1.14
N GLY A 64 -8.23 3.99 -0.83
CA GLY A 64 -8.02 5.03 -1.84
C GLY A 64 -6.79 4.75 -2.71
N TYR A 65 -5.69 4.35 -2.08
CA TYR A 65 -4.48 3.90 -2.77
C TYR A 65 -4.77 2.75 -3.74
N TRP A 66 -5.47 1.71 -3.29
CA TRP A 66 -5.83 0.56 -4.13
C TRP A 66 -6.64 0.97 -5.35
N MET A 67 -7.72 1.72 -5.14
CA MET A 67 -8.66 2.11 -6.19
C MET A 67 -8.02 2.94 -7.30
N MET A 68 -6.90 3.59 -7.01
CA MET A 68 -6.19 4.42 -7.99
C MET A 68 -5.01 3.71 -8.66
N ASN A 69 -4.37 2.75 -7.98
CA ASN A 69 -3.06 2.27 -8.38
C ASN A 69 -3.01 0.77 -8.66
N ALA A 70 -3.87 -0.04 -8.04
CA ALA A 70 -3.79 -1.49 -8.15
C ALA A 70 -4.02 -1.97 -9.60
N PRO A 71 -3.51 -3.17 -9.98
CA PRO A 71 -3.77 -3.76 -11.29
C PRO A 71 -5.27 -3.99 -11.56
N SER A 72 -6.01 -4.42 -10.54
CA SER A 72 -7.47 -4.55 -10.58
C SER A 72 -8.10 -3.61 -9.55
N ARG A 73 -8.70 -2.53 -10.03
CA ARG A 73 -9.17 -1.39 -9.22
C ARG A 73 -10.64 -1.53 -8.83
N THR A 74 -10.96 -2.62 -8.14
CA THR A 74 -12.32 -2.89 -7.67
C THR A 74 -12.33 -3.09 -6.17
N ARG A 75 -13.50 -2.83 -5.54
CA ARG A 75 -13.71 -3.16 -4.13
C ARG A 75 -13.56 -4.66 -3.87
N ALA A 76 -14.01 -5.50 -4.82
CA ALA A 76 -13.94 -6.96 -4.68
C ALA A 76 -12.49 -7.44 -4.62
N SER A 77 -11.63 -6.96 -5.51
CA SER A 77 -10.21 -7.32 -5.53
C SER A 77 -9.45 -6.80 -4.31
N TYR A 78 -9.78 -5.61 -3.81
CA TYR A 78 -9.23 -5.09 -2.55
C TYR A 78 -9.57 -6.00 -1.35
N LEU A 79 -10.85 -6.37 -1.24
CA LEU A 79 -11.32 -7.26 -0.18
C LEU A 79 -10.75 -8.67 -0.30
N ALA A 80 -10.52 -9.17 -1.51
CA ALA A 80 -9.85 -10.45 -1.73
C ALA A 80 -8.40 -10.40 -1.22
N ARG A 81 -7.62 -9.37 -1.58
CA ARG A 81 -6.24 -9.20 -1.09
C ARG A 81 -6.15 -9.13 0.44
N LEU A 82 -7.09 -8.44 1.09
CA LEU A 82 -7.15 -8.40 2.55
C LEU A 82 -7.46 -9.77 3.18
N ARG A 83 -8.20 -10.64 2.50
CA ARG A 83 -8.53 -12.00 2.97
C ARG A 83 -7.40 -12.98 2.76
N GLU A 84 -6.73 -12.94 1.61
CA GLU A 84 -5.57 -13.80 1.30
C GLU A 84 -4.53 -13.73 2.42
N ALA A 85 -4.19 -12.52 2.85
CA ALA A 85 -3.24 -12.30 3.95
C ALA A 85 -3.73 -12.80 5.33
N ARG A 86 -5.05 -12.97 5.53
CA ARG A 86 -5.62 -13.55 6.75
C ARG A 86 -5.57 -15.08 6.73
N GLU A 87 -5.73 -15.67 5.56
CA GLU A 87 -5.70 -17.13 5.36
C GLU A 87 -4.25 -17.65 5.44
N GLU A 88 -3.27 -16.94 4.85
CA GLU A 88 -1.85 -17.28 4.94
C GLU A 88 -1.34 -17.38 6.40
N GLY A 89 -1.79 -16.47 7.28
CA GLY A 89 -1.43 -16.51 8.70
C GLY A 89 -2.14 -17.61 9.50
N ALA A 90 -3.28 -18.13 9.02
CA ALA A 90 -4.02 -19.19 9.70
C ALA A 90 -3.36 -20.57 9.51
N TRP A 91 -2.71 -20.81 8.37
CA TRP A 91 -2.02 -22.08 8.06
C TRP A 91 -0.62 -22.20 8.67
N GLN A 92 -0.02 -21.09 9.11
CA GLN A 92 1.32 -21.05 9.72
C GLN A 92 1.30 -21.27 11.25
N ALA A 93 0.11 -21.34 11.85
CA ALA A 93 -0.10 -21.45 13.30
C ALA A 93 -0.57 -22.86 13.75
N SER A 94 -0.35 -23.91 12.93
CA SER A 94 -0.72 -25.31 13.24
C SER A 94 0.49 -26.23 13.29
#